data_AF-A0A369L8H3-F1
#
_entry.id   AF-A0A369L8H3-F1
#
_cell.length_a   1.000
_cell.length_b   1.000
_cell.length_c   1.000
_cell.angle_alpha   90.00
_cell.angle_beta   90.00
_cell.angle_gamma   90.00
#
_symmetry.space_group_name_H-M   'P 1'
#
loop_
_entity.id
_entity.type
_entity.pdbx_description
1 polymer ?
#
loop_
_entity_poly.entity_id
_entity_poly.type
_entity_poly.pdbx_seq_one_letter_code
_entity_poly.pdbx_strand_id
1 'polypeptide(L)'
;MEQTAKNTPKAQGGAESRRWGVKEVVTAVLFSALIIVIQISIAAISTINIDVSMVASTAISSFAVAPLYFLMIMRVNRFGTTIFLAGLTSLAFCLMGNYWYMIPFYFAGGLIIELLFLRTPALRSKPNCVVGAWTTYSSLYVLSSIIPIYVNLTAYIQETLEVRQVGQAYIDAYLKYYTSWEWLVGIVAITAIGGLLGALVGKRLMKKHFAKAGAI
;
A
#
# COMPACT_ATOMS: atom_id res chain seq x y z
N MET A 1 -5.21 32.29 -56.26
CA MET A 1 -4.45 32.89 -55.13
C MET A 1 -5.49 33.23 -54.08
N GLU A 2 -5.58 32.63 -52.89
CA GLU A 2 -4.74 31.70 -52.17
C GLU A 2 -5.64 31.18 -51.02
N GLN A 3 -5.83 29.87 -50.92
CA GLN A 3 -6.57 29.25 -49.82
C GLN A 3 -5.69 29.32 -48.56
N THR A 4 -6.03 30.18 -47.62
CA THR A 4 -5.40 30.21 -46.29
C THR A 4 -5.98 29.10 -45.43
N ALA A 5 -5.41 27.90 -45.56
CA ALA A 5 -5.59 26.79 -44.64
C ALA A 5 -5.10 27.20 -43.25
N LYS A 6 -6.05 27.41 -42.34
CA LYS A 6 -5.83 27.65 -40.92
C LYS A 6 -5.27 26.38 -40.29
N ASN A 7 -3.96 26.31 -40.11
CA ASN A 7 -3.26 25.23 -39.42
C ASN A 7 -3.63 25.23 -37.93
N THR A 8 -4.63 24.43 -37.58
CA THR A 8 -4.87 23.98 -36.20
C THR A 8 -3.75 23.01 -35.82
N PRO A 9 -3.05 23.18 -34.69
CA PRO A 9 -2.12 22.15 -34.23
C PRO A 9 -2.92 20.89 -33.92
N LYS A 10 -2.66 19.83 -34.69
CA LYS A 10 -3.18 18.48 -34.45
C LYS A 10 -2.89 18.10 -33.00
N ALA A 11 -3.96 17.91 -32.22
CA ALA A 11 -3.92 17.13 -30.99
C ALA A 11 -3.54 15.68 -31.36
N GLN A 12 -2.24 15.41 -31.40
CA GLN A 12 -1.68 14.07 -31.59
C GLN A 12 -1.29 13.51 -30.24
N GLY A 13 -1.87 12.35 -29.93
CA GLY A 13 -1.43 11.51 -28.82
C GLY A 13 -2.58 10.80 -28.13
N GLY A 14 -3.33 9.99 -28.87
CA GLY A 14 -4.22 8.99 -28.26
C GLY A 14 -3.44 8.17 -27.22
N ALA A 15 -4.09 7.88 -26.10
CA ALA A 15 -3.52 7.11 -25.00
C ALA A 15 -3.18 5.68 -25.46
N GLU A 16 -1.99 5.49 -26.06
CA GLU A 16 -1.42 4.16 -26.22
C GLU A 16 -1.28 3.55 -24.81
N SER A 17 -2.00 2.45 -24.57
CA SER A 17 -1.72 1.57 -23.45
C SER A 17 -0.35 0.92 -23.70
N ARG A 18 0.74 1.67 -23.50
CA ARG A 18 2.09 1.13 -23.59
C ARG A 18 2.20 -0.01 -22.59
N ARG A 19 2.32 -1.23 -23.09
CA ARG A 19 2.60 -2.44 -22.31
C ARG A 19 3.78 -2.19 -21.36
N TRP A 20 3.75 -2.82 -20.20
CA TRP A 20 4.84 -2.74 -19.24
C TRP A 20 6.12 -3.31 -19.86
N GLY A 21 7.20 -2.55 -19.80
CA GLY A 21 8.52 -3.04 -20.19
C GLY A 21 9.09 -3.98 -19.12
N VAL A 22 10.01 -4.86 -19.51
CA VAL A 22 10.68 -5.79 -18.58
C VAL A 22 11.30 -5.05 -17.39
N LYS A 23 11.97 -3.92 -17.66
CA LYS A 23 12.57 -3.08 -16.60
C LYS A 23 11.54 -2.58 -15.59
N GLU A 24 10.35 -2.21 -16.04
CA GLU A 24 9.27 -1.69 -15.19
C GLU A 24 8.67 -2.82 -14.34
N VAL A 25 8.45 -4.00 -14.94
CA VAL A 25 8.00 -5.20 -14.22
C VAL A 25 9.01 -5.60 -13.14
N VAL A 26 10.28 -5.73 -13.51
CA VAL A 26 11.35 -6.11 -12.57
C VAL A 26 11.44 -5.09 -11.43
N THR A 27 11.39 -3.80 -11.74
CA THR A 27 11.42 -2.74 -10.72
C THR A 27 10.22 -2.83 -9.78
N ALA A 28 9.01 -3.02 -10.31
CA ALA A 28 7.80 -3.15 -9.50
C ALA A 28 7.84 -4.39 -8.59
N VAL A 29 8.32 -5.53 -9.11
CA VAL A 29 8.50 -6.77 -8.35
C VAL A 29 9.49 -6.55 -7.20
N LEU A 30 10.67 -5.99 -7.49
CA LEU A 30 11.70 -5.77 -6.48
C LEU A 30 11.24 -4.83 -5.37
N PHE A 31 10.65 -3.68 -5.72
CA PHE A 31 10.14 -2.76 -4.70
C PHE A 31 8.97 -3.35 -3.91
N SER A 32 8.04 -4.05 -4.58
CA SER A 32 6.92 -4.68 -3.87
C SER A 32 7.38 -5.76 -2.91
N ALA A 33 8.33 -6.60 -3.34
CA ALA A 33 8.95 -7.62 -2.47
C ALA A 33 9.65 -6.97 -1.27
N LEU A 34 10.44 -5.91 -1.48
CA LEU A 34 11.10 -5.19 -0.38
C LEU A 34 10.09 -4.58 0.60
N ILE A 35 9.05 -3.93 0.10
CA ILE A 35 7.97 -3.37 0.93
C ILE A 35 7.33 -4.47 1.77
N ILE A 36 6.95 -5.59 1.15
CA ILE A 36 6.29 -6.71 1.84
C ILE A 36 7.22 -7.30 2.89
N VAL A 37 8.48 -7.57 2.57
CA VAL A 37 9.47 -8.12 3.51
C VAL A 37 9.61 -7.21 4.72
N ILE A 38 9.77 -5.90 4.53
CA ILE A 38 9.91 -4.94 5.65
C ILE A 38 8.64 -4.93 6.51
N GLN A 39 7.46 -4.96 5.90
CA GLN A 39 6.21 -5.01 6.66
C GLN A 39 6.10 -6.29 7.50
N ILE A 40 6.44 -7.44 6.93
CA ILE A 40 6.44 -8.73 7.63
C ILE A 40 7.46 -8.72 8.76
N SER A 41 8.67 -8.22 8.53
CA SER A 41 9.70 -8.12 9.56
C SER A 41 9.26 -7.23 10.72
N ILE A 42 8.66 -6.07 10.45
CA ILE A 42 8.15 -5.16 11.48
C ILE A 42 7.00 -5.82 12.25
N ALA A 43 6.07 -6.50 11.56
CA ALA A 43 4.99 -7.23 12.21
C ALA A 43 5.53 -8.32 13.14
N ALA A 44 6.51 -9.11 12.68
CA ALA A 44 7.14 -10.16 13.46
C ALA A 44 7.91 -9.63 14.67
N ILE A 45 8.60 -8.49 14.56
CA ILE A 45 9.29 -7.87 15.70
C ILE A 45 8.29 -7.29 16.69
N SER A 46 7.16 -6.75 16.19
CA SER A 46 6.15 -6.14 17.05
C SER A 46 5.43 -7.15 17.94
N THR A 47 5.39 -8.44 17.59
CA THR A 47 4.77 -9.48 18.44
C THR A 47 5.46 -9.67 19.79
N ILE A 48 6.68 -9.16 19.97
CA ILE A 48 7.37 -9.11 21.28
C ILE A 48 6.52 -8.36 22.31
N ASN A 49 5.79 -7.31 21.89
CA ASN A 49 4.85 -6.57 22.72
C ASN A 49 3.46 -6.60 22.08
N ILE A 50 2.54 -7.36 22.66
CA ILE A 50 1.20 -7.60 22.08
C ILE A 50 0.45 -6.28 21.79
N ASP A 51 0.48 -5.32 22.71
CA ASP A 51 -0.22 -4.03 22.52
C ASP A 51 0.39 -3.20 21.38
N VAL A 52 1.72 -3.22 21.24
CA VAL A 52 2.44 -2.56 20.14
C VAL A 52 2.10 -3.24 18.82
N SER A 53 2.05 -4.57 18.82
CA SER A 53 1.64 -5.37 17.66
C SER A 53 0.24 -5.00 17.17
N MET A 54 -0.70 -4.82 18.09
CA MET A 54 -2.11 -4.55 17.76
C MET A 54 -2.35 -3.12 17.30
N VAL A 55 -1.71 -2.12 17.95
CA VAL A 55 -2.05 -0.70 17.76
C VAL A 55 -1.06 0.06 16.89
N ALA A 56 0.24 -0.20 17.05
CA ALA A 56 1.29 0.66 16.50
C ALA A 56 2.05 0.03 15.33
N SER A 57 2.09 -1.31 15.23
CA SER A 57 2.87 -2.03 14.22
C SER A 57 2.58 -1.55 12.80
N THR A 58 1.30 -1.34 12.49
CA THR A 58 0.86 -0.92 11.16
C THR A 58 1.22 0.51 10.83
N ALA A 59 1.22 1.39 11.83
CA ALA A 59 1.67 2.77 11.67
C ALA A 59 3.20 2.85 11.47
N ILE A 60 3.95 2.04 12.22
CA ILE A 60 5.42 1.94 12.11
C ILE A 60 5.80 1.36 10.74
N SER A 61 5.14 0.27 10.32
CA SER A 61 5.39 -0.34 9.01
C SER A 61 5.06 0.64 7.90
N SER A 62 3.89 1.27 7.96
CA SER A 62 3.44 2.26 6.98
C SER A 62 4.39 3.46 6.87
N PHE A 63 4.98 3.88 8.00
CA PHE A 63 5.98 4.94 8.00
C PHE A 63 7.29 4.48 7.32
N ALA A 64 7.79 3.28 7.68
CA ALA A 64 9.06 2.76 7.21
C ALA A 64 9.08 2.48 5.70
N VAL A 65 7.99 1.94 5.14
CA VAL A 65 7.94 1.57 3.72
C VAL A 65 7.44 2.69 2.80
N ALA A 66 6.96 3.81 3.34
CA ALA A 66 6.48 4.94 2.54
C ALA A 66 7.51 5.44 1.50
N PRO A 67 8.80 5.65 1.83
CA PRO A 67 9.78 6.11 0.83
C PRO A 67 9.98 5.11 -0.32
N LEU A 68 9.89 3.81 -0.04
CA LEU A 68 10.01 2.76 -1.07
C LEU A 68 8.81 2.77 -2.01
N TYR A 69 7.60 2.97 -1.48
CA TYR A 69 6.40 3.11 -2.31
C TYR A 69 6.52 4.32 -3.25
N PHE A 70 7.00 5.46 -2.75
CA PHE A 70 7.24 6.65 -3.59
C PHE A 70 8.22 6.35 -4.72
N LEU A 71 9.37 5.73 -4.39
CA LEU A 71 10.37 5.34 -5.38
C LEU A 71 9.79 4.41 -6.43
N MET A 72 8.98 3.43 -6.02
CA MET A 72 8.32 2.49 -6.92
C MET A 72 7.41 3.23 -7.90
N ILE A 73 6.52 4.12 -7.42
CA ILE A 73 5.59 4.86 -8.29
C ILE A 73 6.33 5.75 -9.29
N MET A 74 7.40 6.44 -8.86
CA MET A 74 8.18 7.30 -9.74
C MET A 74 9.01 6.52 -10.77
N ARG A 75 9.60 5.39 -10.38
CA ARG A 75 10.44 4.58 -11.26
C ARG A 75 9.63 3.78 -12.27
N VAL A 76 8.49 3.23 -11.86
CA VAL A 76 7.62 2.45 -12.73
C VAL A 76 6.77 3.40 -13.59
N ASN A 77 6.18 4.43 -12.98
CA ASN A 77 5.35 5.46 -13.64
C ASN A 77 4.25 4.91 -14.56
N ARG A 78 3.76 3.68 -14.28
CA ARG A 78 2.71 3.01 -15.08
C ARG A 78 1.41 2.89 -14.33
N PHE A 79 0.34 2.73 -15.09
CA PHE A 79 -0.96 2.38 -14.53
C PHE A 79 -0.92 0.93 -14.02
N GLY A 80 -1.44 0.74 -12.81
CA GLY A 80 -1.56 -0.56 -12.16
C GLY A 80 -0.40 -0.91 -11.23
N THR A 81 0.52 0.02 -10.97
CA THR A 81 1.63 -0.23 -10.04
C THR A 81 1.12 -0.50 -8.62
N THR A 82 0.08 0.21 -8.17
CA THR A 82 -0.51 -0.04 -6.84
C THR A 82 -1.34 -1.31 -6.82
N ILE A 83 -2.05 -1.61 -7.91
CA ILE A 83 -2.80 -2.88 -8.06
C ILE A 83 -1.84 -4.07 -7.97
N PHE A 84 -0.69 -3.97 -8.63
CA PHE A 84 0.34 -5.00 -8.58
C PHE A 84 0.88 -5.21 -7.16
N LEU A 85 1.23 -4.12 -6.45
CA LEU A 85 1.64 -4.19 -5.05
C LEU A 85 0.56 -4.80 -4.16
N ALA A 86 -0.69 -4.35 -4.30
CA ALA A 86 -1.83 -4.85 -3.52
C ALA A 86 -2.07 -6.34 -3.78
N GLY A 87 -2.00 -6.76 -5.05
CA GLY A 87 -2.07 -8.17 -5.44
C GLY A 87 -0.98 -9.00 -4.78
N LEU A 88 0.29 -8.59 -4.90
CA LEU A 88 1.42 -9.32 -4.31
C LEU A 88 1.32 -9.37 -2.78
N THR A 89 0.86 -8.28 -2.15
CA THR A 89 0.64 -8.22 -0.70
C THR A 89 -0.46 -9.18 -0.26
N SER A 90 -1.57 -9.25 -0.99
CA SER A 90 -2.66 -10.20 -0.70
C SER A 90 -2.23 -11.65 -0.86
N LEU A 91 -1.41 -11.95 -1.88
CA LEU A 91 -0.82 -13.27 -2.06
C LEU A 91 0.11 -13.61 -0.91
N ALA A 92 0.92 -12.66 -0.43
CA ALA A 92 1.78 -12.86 0.72
C ALA A 92 0.96 -13.17 1.99
N PHE A 93 -0.19 -12.52 2.19
CA PHE A 93 -1.09 -12.86 3.29
C PHE A 93 -1.67 -14.27 3.17
N CYS A 94 -2.04 -14.72 1.96
CA CYS A 94 -2.49 -16.09 1.73
C CYS A 94 -1.41 -17.14 2.02
N LEU A 95 -0.12 -16.79 1.94
CA LEU A 95 0.95 -17.70 2.35
C LEU A 95 1.07 -17.83 3.87
N MET A 96 0.53 -16.88 4.63
CA MET A 96 0.57 -16.87 6.10
C MET A 96 -0.64 -17.56 6.75
N GLY A 97 -1.56 -18.10 5.96
CA GLY A 97 -2.80 -18.76 6.42
C GLY A 97 -3.95 -18.55 5.44
N ASN A 98 -5.16 -18.84 5.88
CA ASN A 98 -6.35 -18.90 5.03
C ASN A 98 -7.00 -17.52 4.84
N TYR A 99 -6.26 -16.62 4.20
CA TYR A 99 -6.66 -15.23 3.94
C TYR A 99 -7.12 -15.01 2.50
N TRP A 100 -7.71 -16.02 1.85
CA TRP A 100 -8.14 -15.94 0.44
C TRP A 100 -9.09 -14.77 0.16
N TYR A 101 -9.93 -14.41 1.13
CA TYR A 101 -10.86 -13.27 1.06
C TYR A 101 -10.15 -11.90 1.02
N MET A 102 -8.86 -11.82 1.37
CA MET A 102 -8.05 -10.60 1.22
C MET A 102 -7.79 -10.26 -0.23
N ILE A 103 -7.70 -11.25 -1.13
CA ILE A 103 -7.39 -11.04 -2.54
C ILE A 103 -8.38 -10.04 -3.18
N PRO A 104 -9.70 -10.30 -3.22
CA PRO A 104 -10.64 -9.36 -3.82
C PRO A 104 -10.64 -7.99 -3.13
N PHE A 105 -10.45 -7.94 -1.81
CA PHE A 105 -10.39 -6.68 -1.05
C PHE A 105 -9.20 -5.79 -1.47
N TYR A 106 -8.00 -6.35 -1.50
CA TYR A 106 -6.79 -5.63 -1.90
C TYR A 106 -6.81 -5.24 -3.38
N PHE A 107 -7.31 -6.11 -4.26
CA PHE A 107 -7.46 -5.77 -5.68
C PHE A 107 -8.45 -4.63 -5.89
N ALA A 108 -9.62 -4.67 -5.24
CA ALA A 108 -10.63 -3.62 -5.35
C ALA A 108 -10.09 -2.28 -4.84
N GLY A 109 -9.48 -2.26 -3.65
CA GLY A 109 -8.95 -1.02 -3.11
C GLY A 109 -7.69 -0.52 -3.83
N GLY A 110 -6.82 -1.41 -4.30
CA GLY A 110 -5.71 -1.06 -5.18
C GLY A 110 -6.20 -0.40 -6.48
N LEU A 111 -7.29 -0.90 -7.06
CA LEU A 111 -7.92 -0.30 -8.24
C LEU A 111 -8.50 1.09 -7.92
N ILE A 112 -9.18 1.26 -6.80
CA ILE A 112 -9.71 2.55 -6.34
C ILE A 112 -8.58 3.57 -6.18
N ILE A 113 -7.49 3.19 -5.50
CA ILE A 113 -6.32 4.06 -5.30
C ILE A 113 -5.71 4.48 -6.63
N GLU A 114 -5.54 3.51 -7.54
CA GLU A 114 -4.95 3.76 -8.85
C GLU A 114 -5.83 4.72 -9.68
N LEU A 115 -7.15 4.56 -9.65
CA LEU A 115 -8.09 5.40 -10.38
C LEU A 115 -8.22 6.82 -9.80
N LEU A 116 -8.19 6.96 -8.47
CA LEU A 116 -8.35 8.25 -7.80
C LEU A 116 -7.08 9.08 -7.84
N PHE A 117 -5.92 8.47 -7.57
CA PHE A 117 -4.68 9.22 -7.33
C PHE A 117 -3.64 9.06 -8.43
N LEU A 118 -3.62 7.95 -9.16
CA LEU A 118 -2.49 7.58 -10.04
C LEU A 118 -2.92 7.25 -11.48
N ARG A 119 -4.09 7.73 -11.91
CA ARG A 119 -4.67 7.38 -13.21
C ARG A 119 -3.79 7.78 -14.40
N THR A 120 -3.19 8.97 -14.33
CA THR A 120 -2.41 9.55 -15.43
C THR A 120 -0.95 9.78 -15.01
N PRO A 121 0.00 9.78 -15.96
CA PRO A 121 1.41 10.09 -15.67
C PRO A 121 1.59 11.44 -14.97
N ALA A 122 0.77 12.44 -15.32
CA ALA A 122 0.79 13.76 -14.69
C ALA A 122 0.32 13.76 -13.23
N LEU A 123 -0.51 12.79 -12.83
CA LEU A 123 -0.88 12.61 -11.42
C LEU A 123 0.21 11.84 -10.66
N ARG A 124 0.84 10.84 -11.29
CA ARG A 124 1.95 10.07 -10.69
C ARG A 124 3.18 10.94 -10.41
N SER A 125 3.43 11.96 -11.21
CA SER A 125 4.52 12.91 -10.98
C SER A 125 4.22 13.93 -9.87
N LYS A 126 2.96 14.10 -9.45
CA LYS A 126 2.58 15.02 -8.38
C LYS A 126 2.78 14.36 -7.02
N PRO A 127 3.68 14.87 -6.16
CA PRO A 127 3.95 14.25 -4.86
C PRO A 127 2.70 14.14 -3.97
N ASN A 128 1.79 15.11 -4.03
CA ASN A 128 0.58 15.10 -3.20
C ASN A 128 -0.38 13.96 -3.59
N CYS A 129 -0.43 13.59 -4.88
CA CYS A 129 -1.22 12.45 -5.33
C CYS A 129 -0.64 11.14 -4.81
N VAL A 130 0.69 10.99 -4.83
CA VAL A 130 1.38 9.81 -4.26
C VAL A 130 1.22 9.75 -2.73
N VAL A 131 1.23 10.89 -2.03
CA VAL A 131 0.90 10.97 -0.60
C VAL A 131 -0.51 10.44 -0.33
N GLY A 132 -1.49 10.91 -1.11
CA GLY A 132 -2.89 10.46 -0.99
C GLY A 132 -3.04 8.97 -1.29
N ALA A 133 -2.36 8.47 -2.33
CA ALA A 133 -2.35 7.05 -2.69
C ALA A 133 -1.79 6.19 -1.55
N TRP A 134 -0.63 6.57 -1.00
CA TRP A 134 0.01 5.84 0.10
C TRP A 134 -0.84 5.86 1.37
N THR A 135 -1.37 7.03 1.74
CA THR A 135 -2.22 7.17 2.93
C THR A 135 -3.47 6.30 2.82
N THR A 136 -4.08 6.26 1.63
CA THR A 136 -5.25 5.41 1.36
C THR A 136 -4.87 3.93 1.41
N TYR A 137 -3.71 3.56 0.85
CA TYR A 137 -3.19 2.20 0.93
C TYR A 137 -2.91 1.75 2.37
N SER A 138 -2.26 2.58 3.18
CA SER A 138 -2.04 2.32 4.61
C SER A 138 -3.35 2.15 5.39
N SER A 139 -4.35 2.98 5.08
CA SER A 139 -5.69 2.86 5.70
C SER A 139 -6.36 1.55 5.29
N LEU A 140 -6.29 1.19 4.01
CA LEU A 140 -6.78 -0.10 3.51
C LEU A 140 -6.10 -1.27 4.22
N TYR A 141 -4.80 -1.19 4.43
CA TYR A 141 -4.03 -2.23 5.09
C TYR A 141 -4.49 -2.45 6.54
N VAL A 142 -4.78 -1.38 7.30
CA VAL A 142 -5.39 -1.50 8.65
C VAL A 142 -6.79 -2.08 8.60
N LEU A 143 -7.63 -1.61 7.68
CA LEU A 143 -8.99 -2.11 7.55
C LEU A 143 -9.00 -3.60 7.25
N SER A 144 -7.98 -4.10 6.57
CA SER A 144 -7.82 -5.53 6.31
C SER A 144 -7.71 -6.36 7.61
N SER A 145 -7.13 -5.83 8.68
CA SER A 145 -7.02 -6.50 9.98
C SER A 145 -8.38 -6.81 10.64
N ILE A 146 -9.44 -6.11 10.24
CA ILE A 146 -10.80 -6.27 10.80
C ILE A 146 -11.59 -7.34 10.03
N ILE A 147 -11.26 -7.59 8.78
CA ILE A 147 -12.03 -8.49 7.90
C ILE A 147 -12.21 -9.91 8.48
N PRO A 148 -11.20 -10.55 9.13
CA PRO A 148 -11.38 -11.88 9.71
C PRO A 148 -12.54 -11.95 10.71
N ILE A 149 -12.79 -10.89 11.47
CA ILE A 149 -13.89 -10.83 12.45
C ILE A 149 -15.25 -10.99 11.78
N TYR A 150 -15.44 -10.38 10.61
CA TYR A 150 -16.72 -10.40 9.89
C TYR A 150 -16.88 -11.59 8.96
N VAL A 151 -15.77 -12.15 8.44
CA VAL A 151 -15.82 -13.23 7.45
C VAL A 151 -15.71 -14.60 8.11
N ASN A 152 -14.66 -14.85 8.90
CA ASN A 152 -14.44 -16.16 9.52
C ASN A 152 -13.51 -16.07 10.73
N LEU A 153 -14.06 -15.57 11.84
CA LEU A 153 -13.30 -15.38 13.08
C LEU A 153 -12.83 -16.70 13.67
N THR A 154 -13.65 -17.75 13.60
CA THR A 154 -13.30 -19.07 14.14
C THR A 154 -12.09 -19.67 13.44
N ALA A 155 -12.06 -19.64 12.10
CA ALA A 155 -10.90 -20.13 11.34
C ALA A 155 -9.65 -19.28 11.62
N TYR A 156 -9.80 -17.96 11.77
CA TYR A 156 -8.69 -17.08 12.12
C TYR A 156 -8.09 -17.43 13.50
N ILE A 157 -8.94 -17.66 14.51
CA ILE A 157 -8.50 -18.04 15.86
C ILE A 157 -7.79 -19.40 15.81
N GLN A 158 -8.39 -20.38 15.14
CA GLN A 158 -7.83 -21.73 15.03
C GLN A 158 -6.45 -21.70 14.35
N GLU A 159 -6.32 -21.02 13.21
CA GLU A 159 -5.03 -20.91 12.51
C GLU A 159 -3.98 -20.16 13.31
N THR A 160 -4.39 -19.13 14.06
CA THR A 160 -3.47 -18.33 14.87
C THR A 160 -2.94 -19.14 16.06
N LEU A 161 -3.79 -19.96 16.69
CA LEU A 161 -3.40 -20.82 17.81
C LEU A 161 -2.64 -22.07 17.35
N GLU A 162 -3.10 -22.75 16.29
CA GLU A 162 -2.59 -24.07 15.90
C GLU A 162 -1.44 -23.98 14.89
N VAL A 163 -1.54 -23.10 13.89
CA VAL A 163 -0.54 -23.00 12.81
C VAL A 163 0.54 -21.98 13.15
N ARG A 164 0.13 -20.79 13.59
CA ARG A 164 1.07 -19.73 13.94
C ARG A 164 1.63 -19.86 15.36
N GLN A 165 1.05 -20.74 16.17
CA GLN A 165 1.44 -21.01 17.55
C GLN A 165 1.53 -19.74 18.41
N VAL A 166 0.67 -18.75 18.10
CA VAL A 166 0.60 -17.51 18.86
C VAL A 166 -0.34 -17.75 20.03
N GLY A 167 0.13 -17.53 21.26
CA GLY A 167 -0.63 -17.87 22.47
C GLY A 167 -1.97 -17.14 22.61
N GLN A 168 -2.85 -17.67 23.47
CA GLN A 168 -4.21 -17.15 23.70
C GLN A 168 -4.26 -15.64 24.00
N ALA A 169 -3.25 -15.11 24.69
CA ALA A 169 -3.14 -13.68 25.00
C ALA A 169 -3.17 -12.77 23.75
N TYR A 170 -2.70 -13.26 22.60
CA TYR A 170 -2.78 -12.51 21.34
C TYR A 170 -4.21 -12.46 20.79
N ILE A 171 -4.96 -13.57 20.89
CA ILE A 171 -6.36 -13.62 20.48
C ILE A 171 -7.20 -12.69 21.35
N ASP A 172 -6.98 -12.73 22.66
CA ASP A 172 -7.73 -11.91 23.60
C ASP A 172 -7.46 -10.40 23.35
N ALA A 173 -6.20 -10.04 23.09
CA ALA A 173 -5.85 -8.68 22.69
C ALA A 173 -6.45 -8.32 21.33
N TYR A 174 -6.40 -9.21 20.34
CA TYR A 174 -6.99 -8.98 19.03
C TYR A 174 -8.49 -8.67 19.13
N LEU A 175 -9.25 -9.48 19.87
CA LEU A 175 -10.68 -9.24 20.10
C LEU A 175 -10.91 -7.94 20.87
N LYS A 176 -10.11 -7.65 21.91
CA LYS A 176 -10.22 -6.39 22.66
C LYS A 176 -10.03 -5.16 21.77
N TYR A 177 -9.00 -5.14 20.93
CA TYR A 177 -8.63 -3.97 20.12
C TYR A 177 -9.47 -3.84 18.84
N TYR A 178 -9.84 -4.95 18.20
CA TYR A 178 -10.51 -4.92 16.90
C TYR A 178 -12.04 -5.10 16.98
N THR A 179 -12.61 -5.46 18.14
CA THR A 179 -14.08 -5.47 18.33
C THR A 179 -14.61 -4.16 18.94
N SER A 180 -13.77 -3.38 19.64
CA SER A 180 -14.18 -2.09 20.21
C SER A 180 -14.08 -0.97 19.19
N TRP A 181 -15.19 -0.25 18.98
CA TRP A 181 -15.25 0.87 18.02
C TRP A 181 -14.26 2.00 18.34
N GLU A 182 -14.06 2.31 19.62
CA GLU A 182 -13.12 3.36 20.06
C GLU A 182 -11.68 3.02 19.66
N TRP A 183 -11.27 1.78 19.89
CA TRP A 183 -9.93 1.29 19.52
C TRP A 183 -9.77 1.23 18.01
N LEU A 184 -10.78 0.78 17.27
CA LEU A 184 -10.74 0.77 15.81
C LEU A 184 -10.52 2.18 15.24
N VAL A 185 -11.28 3.16 15.69
CA VAL A 185 -11.11 4.57 15.27
C VAL A 185 -9.71 5.07 15.64
N GLY A 186 -9.21 4.73 16.83
CA GLY A 186 -7.85 5.07 17.27
C GLY A 186 -6.75 4.47 16.39
N ILE A 187 -6.82 3.17 16.07
CA ILE A 187 -5.82 2.46 15.26
C ILE A 187 -5.81 2.98 13.83
N VAL A 188 -7.00 3.20 13.25
CA VAL A 188 -7.14 3.80 11.92
C VAL A 188 -6.56 5.22 11.90
N ALA A 189 -6.86 6.03 12.91
CA ALA A 189 -6.31 7.39 13.02
C ALA A 189 -4.79 7.40 13.15
N ILE A 190 -4.23 6.59 14.06
CA ILE A 190 -2.77 6.47 14.28
C ILE A 190 -2.08 6.01 13.01
N THR A 191 -2.66 5.05 12.30
CA THR A 191 -2.06 4.55 11.06
C THR A 191 -2.21 5.53 9.91
N ALA A 192 -3.34 6.23 9.80
CA ALA A 192 -3.48 7.30 8.82
C ALA A 192 -2.45 8.41 9.06
N ILE A 193 -2.20 8.76 10.32
CA ILE A 193 -1.14 9.70 10.72
C ILE A 193 0.24 9.12 10.37
N GLY A 194 0.52 7.86 10.68
CA GLY A 194 1.79 7.19 10.35
C GLY A 194 2.04 7.13 8.84
N GLY A 195 1.02 6.80 8.05
CA GLY A 195 1.05 6.81 6.59
C GLY A 195 1.27 8.22 6.03
N LEU A 196 0.57 9.23 6.55
CA LEU A 196 0.75 10.63 6.16
C LEU A 196 2.16 11.13 6.49
N LEU A 197 2.63 10.91 7.71
CA LEU A 197 3.97 11.31 8.14
C LEU A 197 5.04 10.60 7.32
N GLY A 198 4.89 9.29 7.09
CA GLY A 198 5.78 8.51 6.23
C GLY A 198 5.83 9.06 4.81
N ALA A 199 4.67 9.38 4.24
CA ALA A 199 4.57 9.97 2.91
C ALA A 199 5.18 11.37 2.84
N LEU A 200 5.04 12.20 3.88
CA LEU A 200 5.66 13.51 3.96
C LEU A 200 7.19 13.41 4.08
N VAL A 201 7.70 12.47 4.86
CA VAL A 201 9.14 12.17 4.95
C VAL A 201 9.65 11.66 3.61
N GLY A 202 8.95 10.71 2.98
CA GLY A 202 9.25 10.23 1.63
C GLY A 202 9.34 11.39 0.64
N LYS A 203 8.32 12.25 0.59
CA LYS A 203 8.32 13.46 -0.25
C LYS A 203 9.54 14.36 -0.01
N ARG A 204 9.92 14.61 1.25
CA ARG A 204 11.10 15.43 1.59
C ARG A 204 12.40 14.76 1.15
N LEU A 205 12.54 13.44 1.38
CA LEU A 205 13.72 12.68 1.02
C LEU A 205 13.95 12.69 -0.49
N MET A 206 12.88 12.53 -1.26
CA MET A 206 12.91 12.61 -2.73
C MET A 206 13.35 13.99 -3.23
N LYS A 207 12.84 15.07 -2.63
CA LYS A 207 13.25 16.44 -2.96
C LYS A 207 14.71 16.72 -2.60
N LYS A 208 15.22 16.16 -1.50
CA LYS A 208 16.57 16.48 -0.98
C LYS A 208 17.68 15.66 -1.66
N HIS A 209 17.48 14.37 -1.83
CA HIS A 209 18.53 13.45 -2.29
C HIS A 209 18.44 13.14 -3.78
N PHE A 210 17.23 12.93 -4.31
CA PHE A 210 17.09 12.40 -5.67
C PHE A 210 16.98 13.48 -6.74
N ALA A 211 16.33 14.62 -6.43
CA ALA A 211 16.37 15.79 -7.31
C ALA A 211 17.79 16.39 -7.42
N LYS A 212 18.65 16.18 -6.41
CA LYS A 212 20.06 16.59 -6.44
C LYS A 212 20.98 15.58 -7.13
N ALA A 213 20.58 14.32 -7.22
CA ALA A 213 21.39 13.24 -7.80
C ALA A 213 21.07 12.94 -9.27
N GLY A 214 20.21 13.73 -9.92
CA GLY A 214 19.83 13.55 -11.34
C GLY A 214 19.12 12.22 -11.64
N ALA A 215 18.61 11.54 -10.62
CA ALA A 215 17.98 10.23 -10.72
C ALA A 215 16.45 10.30 -10.89
N ILE A 216 15.90 11.51 -11.01
CA ILE A 216 14.53 11.85 -11.41
C ILE A 216 14.56 13.10 -12.27
#